data_AF-A0A7C6RGG1-F1
#
_entry.id   AF-A0A7C6RGG1-F1
#
_cell.length_a   1.000
_cell.length_b   1.000
_cell.length_c   1.000
_cell.angle_alpha   90.00
_cell.angle_beta   90.00
_cell.angle_gamma   90.00
#
_symmetry.space_group_name_H-M   'P 1'
#
loop_
_entity.id
_entity.type
_entity.pdbx_description
1 polymer ?
#
loop_
_entity_poly.entity_id
_entity_poly.type
_entity_poly.pdbx_seq_one_letter_code
_entity_poly.pdbx_strand_id
1 'polypeptide(L)'
;MSAPEQVIAAAQRSGNRRSAEYWRGALDALRFRMLGDPIRCPYREGSVEFDAYFAGNERGHHLWRDLQSGGLALGRTSGAAS
;
A
#
# COMPACT_ATOMS: atom_id res chain seq x y z
N MET A 1 1.34 12.81 6.24
CA MET A 1 1.41 11.45 5.67
C MET A 1 0.16 10.68 6.13
N SER A 2 -0.69 10.27 5.19
CA SER A 2 -1.94 9.55 5.45
C SER A 2 -1.68 8.11 5.95
N ALA A 3 -2.68 7.45 6.55
CA ALA A 3 -2.53 6.07 7.02
C ALA A 3 -2.11 5.08 5.90
N PRO A 4 -2.69 5.13 4.67
CA PRO A 4 -2.19 4.34 3.54
C PRO A 4 -0.71 4.57 3.22
N GLU A 5 -0.26 5.83 3.25
CA GLU A 5 1.15 6.17 2.99
C GLU A 5 2.09 5.64 4.08
N GLN A 6 1.64 5.62 5.34
CA GLN A 6 2.43 5.04 6.45
C GLN A 6 2.61 3.53 6.29
N VAL A 7 1.57 2.82 5.83
CA VAL A 7 1.64 1.38 5.51
C VAL A 7 2.65 1.12 4.39
N ILE A 8 2.61 1.92 3.32
CA ILE A 8 3.56 1.81 2.21
C ILE A 8 4.98 2.09 2.68
N ALA A 9 5.20 3.16 3.44
CA ALA A 9 6.50 3.49 3.99
C ALA A 9 7.05 2.37 4.88
N ALA A 10 6.21 1.72 5.68
CA ALA A 10 6.59 0.56 6.48
C ALA A 10 6.99 -0.64 5.61
N ALA A 11 6.21 -0.94 4.58
CA ALA A 11 6.48 -2.03 3.64
C ALA A 11 7.77 -1.78 2.81
N GLN A 12 8.06 -0.54 2.44
CA GLN A 12 9.28 -0.19 1.68
C GLN A 12 10.57 -0.44 2.47
N ARG A 13 10.52 -0.34 3.80
CA ARG A 13 11.68 -0.59 4.66
C ARG A 13 12.06 -2.07 4.76
N SER A 14 11.18 -3.00 4.37
CA SER A 14 11.44 -4.44 4.49
C SER A 14 12.31 -5.04 3.36
N GLY A 15 12.92 -4.22 2.51
CA GLY A 15 14.12 -4.59 1.75
C GLY A 15 13.97 -4.98 0.28
N ASN A 16 12.75 -5.08 -0.26
CA ASN A 16 12.57 -5.39 -1.69
C ASN A 16 12.43 -4.10 -2.51
N ARG A 17 13.45 -3.78 -3.31
CA ARG A 17 13.38 -2.68 -4.29
C ARG A 17 12.32 -3.03 -5.34
N ARG A 18 11.30 -2.19 -5.44
CA ARG A 18 10.20 -2.29 -6.42
C ARG A 18 10.03 -0.95 -7.13
N SER A 19 9.45 -0.97 -8.32
CA SER A 19 9.23 0.22 -9.13
C SER A 19 8.22 1.18 -8.48
N ALA A 20 8.18 2.42 -8.97
CA ALA A 20 7.23 3.41 -8.48
C ALA A 20 5.78 3.00 -8.80
N GLU A 21 5.57 2.40 -9.97
CA GLU A 21 4.29 1.88 -10.50
C GLU A 21 3.71 0.84 -9.54
N TYR A 22 4.55 -0.08 -9.06
CA TYR A 22 4.18 -1.09 -8.08
C TYR A 22 3.72 -0.46 -6.77
N TRP A 23 4.49 0.50 -6.24
CA TRP A 23 4.10 1.16 -4.99
C TRP A 23 2.88 2.06 -5.14
N ARG A 24 2.66 2.64 -6.33
CA ARG A 24 1.45 3.38 -6.66
C ARG A 24 0.22 2.46 -6.64
N GLY A 25 0.30 1.28 -7.25
CA GLY A 25 -0.77 0.28 -7.22
C GLY A 25 -1.08 -0.18 -5.79
N ALA A 26 -0.04 -0.44 -4.99
CA ALA A 26 -0.23 -0.81 -3.58
C ALA A 26 -0.91 0.32 -2.77
N LEU A 27 -0.52 1.57 -3.02
CA LEU A 27 -1.10 2.73 -2.35
C LEU A 27 -2.57 2.95 -2.74
N ASP A 28 -2.90 2.84 -4.03
CA ASP A 28 -4.26 3.03 -4.51
C ASP A 28 -5.20 1.93 -3.98
N ALA A 29 -4.73 0.67 -3.92
CA ALA A 29 -5.47 -0.41 -3.25
C ALA A 29 -5.72 -0.10 -1.76
N LEU A 30 -4.74 0.42 -1.04
CA LEU A 30 -4.92 0.80 0.37
C LEU A 30 -5.88 1.98 0.53
N ARG A 31 -5.80 3.00 -0.33
CA ARG A 31 -6.76 4.11 -0.33
C ARG A 31 -8.18 3.64 -0.59
N PHE A 32 -8.37 2.73 -1.54
CA PHE A 32 -9.67 2.10 -1.76
C PHE A 32 -10.19 1.37 -0.52
N ARG A 33 -9.35 0.55 0.13
CA ARG A 33 -9.76 -0.25 1.30
C ARG A 33 -9.99 0.59 2.56
N MET A 34 -9.20 1.65 2.76
CA MET A 34 -9.22 2.45 3.99
C MET A 34 -10.10 3.69 3.88
N LEU A 35 -10.19 4.29 2.70
CA LEU A 35 -10.85 5.60 2.48
C LEU A 35 -12.03 5.50 1.51
N GLY A 36 -12.19 4.39 0.78
CA GLY A 36 -13.23 4.23 -0.23
C GLY A 36 -12.91 4.90 -1.57
N ASP A 37 -11.67 5.35 -1.76
CA ASP A 37 -11.25 6.04 -3.00
C ASP A 37 -11.28 5.07 -4.20
N PRO A 38 -11.92 5.44 -5.32
CA PRO A 38 -11.96 4.58 -6.50
C PRO A 38 -10.58 4.42 -7.13
N ILE A 39 -10.22 3.17 -7.46
CA ILE A 39 -8.96 2.84 -8.13
C ILE A 39 -9.05 3.23 -9.60
N ARG A 40 -8.07 4.02 -10.07
CA ARG A 40 -7.94 4.42 -11.49
C ARG A 40 -6.51 4.16 -11.97
N CYS A 41 -6.33 3.09 -12.75
CA CYS A 41 -5.03 2.78 -13.35
C CYS A 41 -4.64 3.87 -14.37
N PRO A 42 -3.46 4.51 -14.24
CA PRO A 42 -3.00 5.54 -15.16
C PRO A 42 -2.20 4.96 -16.34
N TYR A 43 -1.88 3.67 -16.31
CA TYR A 43 -0.98 3.02 -17.25
C TYR A 43 -1.77 2.33 -18.37
N ARG A 44 -1.17 2.25 -19.54
CA ARG A 44 -1.77 1.61 -20.71
C ARG A 44 -1.77 0.09 -20.56
N GLU A 45 -2.89 -0.56 -20.82
CA GLU A 45 -2.97 -2.02 -20.88
C GLU A 45 -1.90 -2.63 -21.81
N GLY A 46 -1.27 -3.71 -21.33
CA GLY A 46 -0.18 -4.41 -22.02
C GLY A 46 1.21 -3.77 -21.88
N SER A 47 1.36 -2.71 -21.07
CA SER A 47 2.67 -2.13 -20.74
C SER A 47 3.28 -2.73 -19.48
N VAL A 48 4.60 -2.64 -19.34
CA VAL A 48 5.32 -3.14 -18.15
C VAL A 48 4.88 -2.40 -16.88
N GLU A 49 4.56 -1.11 -17.00
CA GLU A 49 4.05 -0.28 -15.92
C GLU A 49 2.67 -0.72 -15.46
N PHE A 50 1.81 -1.13 -16.40
CA PHE A 50 0.50 -1.69 -16.10
C PHE A 50 0.63 -2.99 -15.31
N ASP A 51 1.48 -3.91 -15.77
CA ASP A 51 1.72 -5.17 -15.07
C ASP A 51 2.28 -4.93 -13.66
N ALA A 52 3.24 -4.00 -13.53
CA ALA A 52 3.80 -3.60 -12.24
C ALA A 52 2.74 -2.99 -11.31
N TYR A 53 1.84 -2.14 -11.84
CA TYR A 53 0.76 -1.52 -11.08
C TYR A 53 -0.24 -2.54 -10.55
N PHE A 54 -0.65 -3.52 -11.36
CA PHE A 54 -1.57 -4.57 -10.90
C PHE A 54 -0.92 -5.54 -9.91
N ALA A 55 0.35 -5.89 -10.09
CA ALA A 55 1.13 -6.59 -9.06
C ALA A 55 1.23 -5.78 -7.76
N GLY A 56 1.30 -4.46 -7.87
CA GLY A 56 1.22 -3.51 -6.76
C GLY A 56 -0.13 -3.57 -6.03
N ASN A 57 -1.25 -3.56 -6.77
CA ASN A 57 -2.58 -3.67 -6.19
C ASN A 57 -2.75 -4.95 -5.35
N GLU A 58 -2.30 -6.09 -5.87
CA GLU A 58 -2.32 -7.36 -5.13
C GLU A 58 -1.55 -7.23 -3.80
N ARG A 59 -0.35 -6.62 -3.83
CA ARG A 59 0.42 -6.34 -2.62
C ARG A 59 -0.32 -5.42 -1.66
N GLY A 60 -0.98 -4.37 -2.14
CA GLY A 60 -1.80 -3.49 -1.30
C GLY A 60 -2.92 -4.23 -0.58
N HIS A 61 -3.60 -5.15 -1.27
CA HIS A 61 -4.59 -6.03 -0.63
C HIS A 61 -3.97 -6.98 0.41
N HIS A 62 -2.76 -7.49 0.17
CA HIS A 62 -2.05 -8.31 1.15
C HIS A 62 -1.72 -7.50 2.40
N LEU A 63 -1.16 -6.30 2.23
CA LEU A 63 -0.88 -5.38 3.34
C LEU A 63 -2.13 -5.01 4.13
N TRP A 64 -3.26 -4.81 3.45
CA TRP A 64 -4.56 -4.61 4.12
C TRP A 64 -4.95 -5.81 4.98
N ARG A 65 -4.84 -7.04 4.46
CA ARG A 65 -5.14 -8.26 5.23
C ARG A 65 -4.20 -8.43 6.43
N ASP A 66 -2.91 -8.14 6.26
CA ASP A 66 -1.92 -8.20 7.33
C ASP A 66 -2.23 -7.18 8.43
N LEU A 67 -2.65 -5.96 8.06
CA LEU A 67 -3.07 -4.92 9.00
C LEU A 67 -4.30 -5.36 9.82
N GLN A 68 -5.32 -5.89 9.15
CA GLN A 68 -6.53 -6.38 9.82
C GLN A 68 -6.27 -7.57 10.75
N SER A 69 -5.25 -8.37 10.44
CA SER A 69 -4.84 -9.54 11.23
C SER A 69 -3.85 -9.19 12.35
N GLY A 70 -3.47 -7.91 12.49
CA GLY A 70 -2.45 -7.47 13.44
C GLY A 70 -1.00 -7.85 13.05
N GLY A 71 -0.79 -8.43 11.87
CA GLY A 71 0.53 -8.83 11.35
C GLY A 71 1.38 -7.65 10.90
N LEU A 72 0.76 -6.50 10.60
CA LEU A 72 1.46 -5.24 10.32
C LEU A 72 1.37 -4.30 11.53
N ALA A 73 2.40 -4.30 12.37
CA ALA A 73 2.51 -3.33 13.47
C ALA A 73 2.90 -1.95 12.91
N LEU A 74 1.91 -1.14 12.52
CA LEU A 74 2.11 0.30 12.40
C LEU A 74 2.43 0.81 13.81
N GLY A 75 3.64 1.34 14.01
CA GLY A 75 4.11 1.77 15.32
C GLY A 75 3.03 2.53 16.06
N ARG A 76 2.46 1.91 17.09
CA ARG A 76 1.57 2.58 18.03
C ARG A 76 2.40 3.69 18.65
N THR A 77 2.14 4.94 18.29
CA THR A 77 2.54 6.04 19.14
C THR A 77 1.73 5.89 20.42
N SER A 78 2.33 5.30 21.45
CA SER A 78 1.82 5.41 22.81
C SER A 78 1.76 6.90 23.15
N GLY A 79 0.58 7.49 23.02
CA GLY A 79 0.23 8.68 23.78
C GLY A 79 0.11 8.23 25.23
N ALA A 80 1.22 8.32 25.96
CA ALA A 80 1.19 8.28 27.41
C ALA A 80 0.57 9.61 27.85
N ALA A 81 -0.73 9.58 28.12
CA ALA A 81 -1.35 10.54 29.01
C ALA A 81 -0.96 10.14 30.44
N SER A 82 -0.14 10.95 31.08
CA SER A 82 0.00 11.06 32.54
C SER A 82 0.50 12.47 32.83
#